data_AF-A0A1A2ZBB9-F1
#
_entry.id   AF-A0A1A2ZBB9-F1
#
_cell.length_a   1.000
_cell.length_b   1.000
_cell.length_c   1.000
_cell.angle_alpha   90.00
_cell.angle_beta   90.00
_cell.angle_gamma   90.00
#
_symmetry.space_group_name_H-M   'P 1'
#
loop_
_entity.id
_entity.type
_entity.pdbx_description
1 polymer ?
#
loop_
_entity_poly.entity_id
_entity_poly.type
_entity_poly.pdbx_seq_one_letter_code
_entity_poly.pdbx_strand_id
1 'polypeptide(L)'
;MHPVPTRHAANRVPVAVVLLFALVIGILAIPVKQRCGAPGLFCATAVDPQGNIHYYYEVEPVGVYLAEIIAGSNIRLFYSSGEDLVKAG
;
A
#
# COMPACT_ATOMS: atom_id res chain seq x y z
N MET A 1 -9.10 48.08 -30.09
CA MET A 1 -9.80 47.06 -29.27
C MET A 1 -8.72 46.24 -28.58
N HIS A 2 -8.57 46.35 -27.26
CA HIS A 2 -7.62 45.53 -26.51
C HIS A 2 -8.32 44.26 -26.01
N PRO A 3 -7.72 43.07 -26.15
CA PRO A 3 -8.28 41.86 -25.56
C PRO A 3 -8.15 41.94 -24.04
N VAL A 4 -9.29 41.81 -23.35
CA VAL A 4 -9.35 41.65 -21.90
C VAL A 4 -8.74 40.30 -21.55
N PRO A 5 -7.74 40.22 -20.65
CA PRO A 5 -7.24 38.95 -20.15
C PRO A 5 -8.35 38.25 -19.37
N THR A 6 -8.94 37.21 -19.96
CA THR A 6 -9.87 36.34 -19.27
C THR A 6 -9.12 35.58 -18.18
N ARG A 7 -9.65 35.64 -16.95
CA ARG A 7 -9.09 35.01 -15.74
C ARG A 7 -8.94 33.49 -15.91
N HIS A 8 -7.84 33.03 -16.49
CA HIS A 8 -7.43 31.62 -16.43
C HIS A 8 -6.86 31.23 -15.07
N ALA A 9 -6.56 32.18 -14.19
CA ALA A 9 -5.96 31.93 -12.88
C ALA A 9 -6.94 31.31 -11.86
N ALA A 10 -8.25 31.63 -11.94
CA ALA A 10 -9.22 31.22 -10.92
C ALA A 10 -9.56 29.71 -10.93
N ASN A 11 -9.48 29.04 -12.09
CA ASN A 11 -9.77 27.60 -12.21
C ASN A 11 -8.54 26.69 -11.98
N ARG A 12 -7.32 27.23 -11.95
CA ARG A 12 -6.10 26.40 -11.87
C ARG A 12 -5.82 25.88 -10.46
N VAL A 13 -6.12 26.69 -9.44
CA VAL A 13 -5.95 26.30 -8.03
C VAL A 13 -6.82 25.09 -7.66
N PRO A 14 -8.15 25.08 -7.89
CA PRO A 14 -8.97 23.91 -7.56
C PRO A 14 -8.55 22.67 -8.37
N VAL A 15 -8.17 22.83 -9.64
CA VAL A 15 -7.67 21.71 -10.47
C VAL A 15 -6.36 21.16 -9.92
N ALA A 16 -5.41 22.01 -9.54
CA ALA A 16 -4.14 21.57 -8.97
C ALA A 16 -4.33 20.80 -7.65
N VAL A 17 -5.24 21.27 -6.79
CA VAL A 17 -5.57 20.57 -5.53
C VAL A 17 -6.17 19.20 -5.80
N VAL A 18 -7.10 19.08 -6.77
CA VAL A 18 -7.69 17.79 -7.15
C VAL A 18 -6.63 16.84 -7.69
N LEU A 19 -5.74 17.31 -8.58
CA LEU A 19 -4.65 16.49 -9.12
C LEU A 19 -3.68 16.04 -8.03
N LEU A 20 -3.32 16.92 -7.11
CA LEU A 20 -2.46 16.58 -5.98
C LEU A 20 -3.11 15.51 -5.10
N PHE A 21 -4.40 15.67 -4.79
CA PHE A 21 -5.13 14.70 -3.98
C PHE A 21 -5.24 13.34 -4.68
N ALA A 22 -5.54 13.32 -5.98
CA ALA A 22 -5.57 12.11 -6.78
C ALA A 22 -4.20 11.42 -6.82
N LEU A 23 -3.10 12.18 -6.91
CA LEU A 23 -1.75 11.66 -6.87
C LEU A 23 -1.44 11.00 -5.51
N VAL A 24 -1.79 11.67 -4.41
CA VAL A 24 -1.59 11.13 -3.05
C VAL A 24 -2.37 9.82 -2.88
N ILE A 25 -3.65 9.78 -3.27
CA ILE A 25 -4.44 8.54 -3.24
C ILE A 25 -3.81 7.46 -4.12
N GLY A 26 -3.35 7.82 -5.32
CA GLY A 26 -2.68 6.88 -6.22
C GLY A 26 -1.45 6.24 -5.59
N ILE A 27 -0.63 7.02 -4.88
CA ILE A 27 0.55 6.52 -4.15
C ILE A 27 0.11 5.60 -2.99
N LEU A 28 -0.89 6.01 -2.20
CA LEU A 28 -1.39 5.21 -1.08
C LEU A 28 -2.03 3.89 -1.54
N ALA A 29 -2.49 3.81 -2.78
CA ALA A 29 -3.05 2.61 -3.40
C ALA A 29 -2.00 1.69 -4.06
N ILE A 30 -0.71 2.06 -4.08
CA ILE A 30 0.34 1.20 -4.63
C ILE A 30 0.37 -0.11 -3.82
N PRO A 31 0.38 -1.28 -4.49
CA PRO A 31 0.44 -2.56 -3.80
C PRO A 31 1.85 -2.79 -3.23
N VAL A 32 1.91 -3.17 -1.96
CA VAL A 32 3.12 -3.65 -1.28
C VAL A 32 2.86 -5.04 -0.72
N LYS A 33 3.88 -5.89 -0.79
CA LYS A 33 3.79 -7.25 -0.24
C LYS A 33 4.40 -7.27 1.16
N GLN A 34 3.58 -7.60 2.15
CA GLN A 34 3.98 -7.77 3.53
C GLN A 34 3.88 -9.22 3.95
N ARG A 35 4.92 -9.74 4.60
CA ARG A 35 4.85 -11.04 5.27
C ARG A 35 4.25 -10.86 6.65
N CYS A 36 3.52 -11.89 7.08
CA CYS A 36 3.00 -12.00 8.44
C CYS A 36 1.93 -10.99 8.82
N GLY A 37 1.19 -10.50 7.83
CA GLY A 37 0.03 -9.64 8.01
C GLY A 37 0.37 -8.18 8.22
N ALA A 38 1.34 -7.86 9.10
CA ALA A 38 1.71 -6.48 9.37
C ALA A 38 3.23 -6.31 9.63
N PRO A 39 3.79 -5.10 9.41
CA PRO A 39 5.19 -4.82 9.68
C PRO A 39 5.58 -5.12 11.14
N GLY A 40 6.67 -5.86 11.30
CA GLY A 40 7.20 -6.25 12.62
C GLY A 40 6.54 -7.47 13.24
N LEU A 41 5.51 -8.05 12.60
CA LEU A 41 4.97 -9.35 13.00
C LEU A 41 5.80 -10.51 12.43
N PHE A 42 5.79 -11.61 13.17
CA PHE A 42 6.50 -12.83 12.80
C PHE A 42 5.52 -13.99 12.71
N CYS A 43 5.67 -14.75 11.63
CA CYS A 43 4.89 -15.93 11.31
C CYS A 43 5.80 -16.88 10.54
N ALA A 44 5.69 -18.16 10.82
CA ALA A 44 6.32 -19.22 10.06
C ALA A 44 5.60 -20.51 10.44
N THR A 45 5.44 -21.42 9.48
CA THR A 45 5.05 -22.79 9.79
C THR A 45 6.26 -23.60 10.25
N ALA A 46 5.98 -24.77 10.83
CA ALA A 46 7.00 -25.82 10.89
C ALA A 46 7.48 -26.19 9.47
N VAL A 47 8.68 -26.75 9.39
CA VAL A 47 9.24 -27.25 8.13
C VAL A 47 8.37 -28.37 7.59
N ASP A 48 7.94 -28.25 6.33
CA ASP A 48 7.14 -29.26 5.65
C ASP A 48 7.99 -30.51 5.27
N PRO A 49 7.37 -31.63 4.84
CA PRO A 49 8.12 -32.81 4.40
C PRO A 49 9.03 -32.59 3.19
N GLN A 50 8.87 -31.49 2.46
CA GLN A 50 9.68 -31.10 1.30
C GLN A 50 10.85 -30.17 1.70
N GLY A 51 10.97 -29.85 2.99
CA GLY A 51 12.01 -28.99 3.54
C GLY A 51 11.74 -27.50 3.36
N ASN A 52 10.48 -27.06 3.29
CA ASN A 52 10.10 -25.65 3.16
C ASN A 52 9.45 -25.10 4.43
N ILE A 53 9.68 -23.81 4.68
CA ILE A 53 8.98 -22.98 5.65
C ILE A 53 7.98 -22.12 4.88
N HIS A 54 6.72 -22.09 5.35
CA HIS A 54 5.68 -21.27 4.75
C HIS A 54 5.54 -19.96 5.53
N TYR A 55 5.50 -18.86 4.79
CA TYR A 55 5.25 -17.52 5.32
C TYR A 55 3.97 -16.97 4.70
N TYR A 56 2.95 -16.75 5.52
CA TYR A 56 1.77 -16.01 5.10
C TYR A 56 2.17 -14.60 4.65
N TYR A 57 1.57 -14.10 3.57
CA TYR A 57 1.74 -12.73 3.11
C TYR A 57 0.41 -12.10 2.68
N GLU A 58 0.36 -10.78 2.75
CA GLU A 58 -0.71 -9.94 2.23
C GLU A 58 -0.11 -8.95 1.22
N VAL A 59 -0.83 -8.69 0.14
CA VAL A 59 -0.54 -7.60 -0.80
C VAL A 59 -1.54 -6.51 -0.52
N GLU A 60 -1.08 -5.41 0.05
CA GLU A 60 -1.93 -4.37 0.60
C GLU A 60 -1.56 -2.99 0.04
N PRO A 61 -2.45 -2.00 0.13
CA PRO A 61 -2.12 -0.62 -0.20
C PRO A 61 -1.02 -0.07 0.73
N VAL A 62 -0.09 0.74 0.21
CA VAL A 62 0.87 1.51 1.03
C VAL A 62 0.19 2.25 2.19
N GLY A 63 -1.02 2.76 1.97
CA GLY A 63 -1.78 3.44 3.02
C GLY A 63 -2.15 2.53 4.20
N VAL A 64 -2.45 1.26 3.94
CA VAL A 64 -2.72 0.27 5.00
C VAL A 64 -1.45 -0.05 5.74
N TYR A 65 -0.38 -0.37 5.02
CA TYR A 65 0.96 -0.59 5.59
C TYR A 65 1.38 0.50 6.57
N LEU A 66 1.22 1.78 6.17
CA LEU A 66 1.55 2.92 7.04
C LEU A 66 0.63 3.02 8.25
N ALA A 67 -0.66 2.73 8.08
CA ALA A 67 -1.62 2.72 9.19
C ALA A 67 -1.32 1.61 10.19
N GLU A 68 -0.88 0.43 9.73
CA GLU A 68 -0.48 -0.68 10.60
C GLU A 68 0.77 -0.38 11.42
N ILE A 69 1.74 0.36 10.88
CA ILE A 69 2.90 0.85 11.66
C ILE A 69 2.43 1.73 12.82
N ILE A 70 1.48 2.62 12.55
CA ILE A 70 0.95 3.55 13.56
C ILE A 70 0.09 2.80 14.59
N ALA A 71 -0.74 1.86 14.14
CA ALA A 71 -1.65 1.10 14.99
C ALA A 71 -0.95 -0.02 15.78
N GLY A 72 0.17 -0.55 15.28
CA GLY A 72 0.87 -1.71 15.84
C GLY A 72 0.08 -3.01 15.72
N SER A 73 -0.87 -3.10 14.78
CA SER A 73 -1.76 -4.24 14.61
C SER A 73 -2.09 -4.48 13.14
N ASN A 74 -2.38 -5.73 12.79
CA ASN A 74 -2.86 -6.10 11.45
C ASN A 74 -4.26 -5.52 11.18
N ILE A 75 -4.39 -4.77 10.08
CA ILE A 75 -5.62 -4.31 9.47
C ILE A 75 -5.90 -5.21 8.26
N ARG A 76 -6.95 -6.03 8.32
CA ARG A 76 -7.34 -6.96 7.24
C ARG A 76 -7.96 -6.25 6.02
N LEU A 77 -7.21 -5.36 5.41
CA LEU A 77 -7.54 -4.66 4.17
C LEU A 77 -6.39 -4.83 3.18
N PHE A 78 -6.53 -5.84 2.34
CA PHE A 78 -5.53 -6.22 1.35
C PHE A 78 -6.20 -6.49 -0.01
N TYR A 79 -5.43 -6.34 -1.08
CA TYR A 79 -5.86 -6.70 -2.43
C TYR A 79 -5.84 -8.21 -2.64
N SER A 80 -4.84 -8.90 -2.08
CA SER A 80 -4.73 -10.36 -2.13
C SER A 80 -3.85 -10.88 -1.00
N SER A 81 -3.90 -12.18 -0.74
CA SER A 81 -3.04 -12.85 0.24
C SER A 81 -2.62 -14.24 -0.26
N GLY A 82 -1.60 -14.82 0.37
CA GLY A 82 -1.06 -16.12 -0.01
C GLY A 82 0.07 -16.59 0.89
N GLU A 83 0.87 -17.53 0.39
CA GLU A 83 2.03 -18.08 1.10
C GLU A 83 3.30 -18.02 0.26
N ASP A 84 4.40 -17.60 0.88
CA ASP A 84 5.75 -17.71 0.35
C ASP A 84 6.42 -18.97 0.89
N LEU A 85 7.06 -19.74 0.01
CA LEU A 85 7.82 -20.93 0.36
C LEU A 85 9.31 -20.58 0.40
N VAL A 86 9.98 -20.89 1.51
CA VAL A 86 11.43 -20.70 1.69
C VAL A 86 12.05 -22.02 2.13
N LYS A 87 13.13 -22.46 1.49
CA LYS A 87 13.83 -23.68 1.88
C LYS A 87 14.41 -23.53 3.29
N ALA A 88 14.20 -24.51 4.15
CA ALA A 88 14.93 -24.63 5.41
C ALA A 88 16.40 -24.97 5.07
N GLY A 89 17.33 -24.14 5.56
CA GLY A 89 18.76 -24.29 5.32
C GLY A 89 19.40 -25.47 6.02
#